data_AF-A0A382VBP0-F1
#
_entry.id   AF-A0A382VBP0-F1
#
_cell.length_a   1.000
_cell.length_b   1.000
_cell.length_c   1.000
_cell.angle_alpha   90.00
_cell.angle_beta   90.00
_cell.angle_gamma   90.00
#
_symmetry.space_group_name_H-M   'P 1'
#
loop_
_entity.id
_entity.type
_entity.pdbx_description
1 polymer ?
#
loop_
_entity_poly.entity_id
_entity_poly.type
_entity_poly.pdbx_seq_one_letter_code
_entity_poly.pdbx_strand_id
1 'polypeptide(L)'
;DVVAVAKRDLKKGEILDGEGGHMVWGKQIPADRSLTLGGLPLGLASHAALKRDVPAGKFLTWDDAAIDTKDQAVIIRREMEATFGQANPTE
;
A
#
# COMPACT_ATOMS: atom_id res chain seq x y z
N ASP A 1 -1.25 1.08 10.98
CA ASP A 1 -1.38 0.49 9.63
C ASP A 1 -0.07 -0.20 9.23
N VAL A 2 -0.09 -1.13 8.27
CA VAL A 2 1.12 -1.80 7.75
C VAL A 2 1.22 -1.55 6.25
N VAL A 3 2.20 -0.74 5.85
CA VAL A 3 2.38 -0.29 4.46
C VAL A 3 3.50 -1.08 3.79
N ALA A 4 3.32 -1.41 2.51
CA ALA A 4 4.35 -2.04 1.69
C ALA A 4 5.54 -1.09 1.48
N VAL A 5 6.76 -1.60 1.67
CA VAL A 5 8.02 -0.89 1.43
C VAL A 5 8.87 -1.72 0.48
N ALA A 6 9.43 -1.08 -0.54
CA ALA A 6 10.29 -1.73 -1.51
C ALA A 6 11.56 -2.29 -0.83
N LYS A 7 11.87 -3.58 -1.05
CA LYS A 7 13.11 -4.23 -0.57
C LYS A 7 14.32 -3.88 -1.45
N ARG A 8 14.07 -3.62 -2.72
CA ARG A 8 15.06 -3.26 -3.76
C ARG A 8 14.47 -2.22 -4.69
N ASP A 9 15.24 -1.74 -5.65
CA ASP A 9 14.69 -0.96 -6.75
C ASP A 9 13.71 -1.84 -7.55
N LEU A 10 12.50 -1.33 -7.69
CA LEU A 10 11.42 -1.94 -8.46
C LEU A 10 11.19 -1.13 -9.73
N LYS A 11 10.84 -1.82 -10.81
CA LYS A 11 10.63 -1.26 -12.14
C LYS A 11 9.17 -1.25 -12.52
N LYS A 12 8.79 -0.24 -13.28
CA LYS A 12 7.48 -0.18 -13.93
C LYS A 12 7.17 -1.50 -14.65
N GLY A 13 5.95 -2.01 -14.45
CA GLY A 13 5.46 -3.24 -15.05
C GLY A 13 5.78 -4.51 -14.26
N GLU A 14 6.68 -4.48 -13.28
CA GLU A 14 6.87 -5.64 -12.39
C GLU A 14 5.58 -5.90 -11.59
N ILE A 15 5.25 -7.19 -11.40
CA ILE A 15 4.12 -7.64 -10.59
C ILE A 15 4.63 -7.94 -9.19
N LEU A 16 4.08 -7.26 -8.19
CA LEU A 16 4.48 -7.43 -6.80
C LEU A 16 4.17 -8.85 -6.30
N ASP A 17 5.14 -9.47 -5.65
CA ASP A 17 5.02 -10.80 -5.04
C ASP A 17 4.33 -10.79 -3.67
N GLY A 18 4.31 -9.63 -2.99
CA GLY A 18 3.59 -9.43 -1.73
C GLY A 18 4.37 -9.84 -0.48
N GLU A 19 3.64 -10.19 0.59
CA GLU A 19 4.24 -10.60 1.87
C GLU A 19 5.06 -11.89 1.72
N GLY A 20 6.19 -11.98 2.42
CA GLY A 20 7.11 -13.12 2.35
C GLY A 20 7.95 -13.21 1.07
N GLY A 21 7.66 -12.40 0.05
CA GLY A 21 8.40 -12.34 -1.21
C GLY A 21 9.72 -11.56 -1.13
N HIS A 22 10.25 -11.19 -2.29
CA HIS A 22 11.52 -10.50 -2.49
C HIS A 22 11.34 -9.02 -2.86
N MET A 23 10.14 -8.56 -3.22
CA MET A 23 9.95 -7.18 -3.70
C MET A 23 9.56 -6.21 -2.59
N VAL A 24 8.75 -6.64 -1.62
CA VAL A 24 8.24 -5.76 -0.56
C VAL A 24 8.31 -6.37 0.83
N TRP A 25 8.32 -5.52 1.86
CA TRP A 25 8.11 -5.87 3.27
C TRP A 25 7.12 -4.91 3.92
N GLY A 26 6.51 -5.33 5.03
CA GLY A 26 5.57 -4.51 5.78
C GLY A 26 6.24 -3.63 6.81
N LYS A 27 6.00 -2.32 6.76
CA LYS A 27 6.39 -1.39 7.82
C LYS A 27 5.16 -0.87 8.55
N GLN A 28 5.11 -1.12 9.86
CA GLN A 28 4.06 -0.57 10.71
C GLN A 28 4.28 0.94 10.92
N ILE A 29 3.24 1.73 10.70
CA ILE A 29 3.22 3.18 10.94
C ILE A 29 1.87 3.61 11.54
N PRO A 30 1.79 4.79 12.20
CA PRO A 30 0.52 5.39 12.62
C PRO A 30 -0.50 5.46 11.48
N ALA A 31 -1.79 5.27 11.80
CA ALA A 31 -2.84 5.16 10.80
C ALA A 31 -3.07 6.47 10.03
N ASP A 32 -3.10 7.61 10.75
CA ASP A 32 -3.15 8.97 10.21
C ASP A 32 -2.02 9.24 9.21
N ARG A 33 -0.80 8.81 9.53
CA ARG A 33 0.35 8.91 8.64
C ARG A 33 0.18 8.05 7.39
N SER A 34 -0.33 6.82 7.53
CA SER A 34 -0.59 5.93 6.39
C SER A 34 -1.61 6.53 5.42
N LEU A 35 -2.69 7.09 5.95
CA LEU A 35 -3.74 7.76 5.17
C LEU A 35 -3.20 9.00 4.45
N THR A 36 -2.44 9.85 5.15
CA THR A 36 -1.82 11.05 4.57
C THR A 36 -0.85 10.70 3.44
N LEU A 37 -0.11 9.60 3.59
CA LEU A 37 0.81 9.07 2.57
C LEU A 37 0.07 8.47 1.37
N GLY A 38 -1.18 8.02 1.55
CA GLY A 38 -1.86 7.15 0.58
C GLY A 38 -1.16 5.78 0.47
N GLY A 39 -0.64 5.27 1.58
CA GLY A 39 0.17 4.05 1.61
C GLY A 39 -0.59 2.81 1.10
N LEU A 40 0.06 2.00 0.27
CA LEU A 40 -0.48 0.72 -0.19
C LEU A 40 -0.36 -0.32 0.95
N PRO A 41 -1.47 -0.89 1.47
CA PRO A 41 -1.42 -1.89 2.51
C PRO A 41 -0.68 -3.15 2.04
N LEU A 42 0.22 -3.70 2.86
CA LEU A 42 1.02 -4.88 2.46
C LEU A 42 0.12 -6.05 2.03
N GLY A 43 -0.95 -6.32 2.79
CA GLY A 43 -1.88 -7.41 2.51
C GLY A 43 -2.65 -7.28 1.19
N LEU A 44 -2.60 -6.11 0.54
CA LEU A 44 -3.24 -5.83 -0.75
C LEU A 44 -2.22 -5.56 -1.87
N ALA A 45 -0.93 -5.73 -1.58
CA ALA A 45 0.13 -5.41 -2.53
C ALA A 45 0.42 -6.56 -3.51
N SER A 46 0.08 -7.82 -3.16
CA SER A 46 0.34 -8.97 -4.03
C SER A 46 -0.41 -8.85 -5.36
N HIS A 47 0.21 -9.33 -6.43
CA HIS A 47 -0.33 -9.36 -7.79
C HIS A 47 -0.60 -8.00 -8.44
N ALA A 48 -0.31 -6.89 -7.76
CA ALA A 48 -0.45 -5.56 -8.34
C ALA A 48 0.75 -5.22 -9.23
N ALA A 49 0.49 -4.79 -10.47
CA ALA A 49 1.53 -4.36 -11.40
C ALA A 49 1.96 -2.91 -11.13
N LEU A 50 3.27 -2.63 -11.11
CA LEU A 50 3.77 -1.28 -10.89
C LEU A 50 3.50 -0.35 -12.08
N LYS A 51 3.02 0.86 -11.79
CA LYS A 51 2.76 1.92 -12.78
C LYS A 51 4.00 2.77 -13.07
N ARG A 52 4.97 2.78 -12.15
CA ARG A 52 6.25 3.52 -12.24
C ARG A 52 7.35 2.80 -11.47
N ASP A 53 8.58 3.21 -11.69
CA ASP A 53 9.73 2.75 -10.91
C ASP A 53 9.61 3.21 -9.44
N VAL A 54 10.00 2.34 -8.50
CA VAL A 54 9.98 2.61 -7.06
C VAL A 54 11.35 2.27 -6.47
N PRO A 55 12.11 3.24 -5.94
CA PRO A 55 13.42 2.99 -5.33
C PRO A 55 13.34 2.12 -4.06
N ALA A 56 14.42 1.40 -3.76
CA ALA A 56 14.56 0.63 -2.52
C ALA A 56 14.29 1.49 -1.28
N GLY A 57 13.60 0.91 -0.29
CA GLY A 57 13.27 1.56 0.97
C GLY A 57 12.14 2.59 0.89
N LYS A 58 11.57 2.86 -0.29
CA LYS A 58 10.40 3.72 -0.43
C LYS A 58 9.13 2.96 -0.03
N PHE A 59 8.24 3.67 0.67
CA PHE A 59 6.86 3.22 0.84
C PHE A 59 6.17 3.23 -0.51
N LEU A 60 5.44 2.15 -0.80
CA LEU A 60 4.52 2.11 -1.91
C LEU A 60 3.21 2.78 -1.50
N THR A 61 2.60 3.43 -2.48
CA THR A 61 1.31 4.10 -2.40
C THR A 61 0.33 3.44 -3.35
N TRP A 62 -0.95 3.71 -3.16
CA TRP A 62 -2.00 3.32 -4.11
C TRP A 62 -1.70 3.81 -5.54
N ASP A 63 -0.95 4.91 -5.69
CA ASP A 63 -0.56 5.48 -6.98
C ASP A 63 0.64 4.79 -7.63
N ASP A 64 1.34 3.91 -6.91
CA ASP A 64 2.48 3.16 -7.47
C ASP A 64 2.05 1.90 -8.22
N ALA A 65 0.86 1.36 -7.92
CA ALA A 65 0.42 0.07 -8.42
C ALA A 65 -0.95 0.13 -9.13
N ALA A 66 -1.17 -0.78 -10.06
CA ALA A 66 -2.45 -1.04 -10.69
C ALA A 66 -3.23 -1.99 -9.78
N ILE A 67 -4.30 -1.46 -9.19
CA ILE A 67 -5.11 -2.14 -8.17
C ILE A 67 -6.44 -2.51 -8.79
N ASP A 68 -6.86 -3.76 -8.60
CA ASP A 68 -8.19 -4.19 -9.01
C ASP A 68 -9.25 -3.59 -8.06
N THR A 69 -10.00 -2.62 -8.55
CA THR A 69 -11.06 -1.97 -7.77
C THR A 69 -12.33 -2.81 -7.64
N LYS A 70 -12.38 -3.99 -8.29
CA LYS A 70 -13.47 -4.96 -8.13
C LYS A 70 -13.15 -6.00 -7.05
N ASP A 71 -11.92 -6.06 -6.57
CA ASP A 71 -11.54 -6.94 -5.47
C ASP A 71 -12.26 -6.52 -4.17
N GLN A 72 -12.89 -7.47 -3.50
CA GLN A 72 -13.70 -7.20 -2.32
C GLN A 72 -12.87 -6.65 -1.15
N ALA A 73 -11.64 -7.12 -0.98
CA ALA A 73 -10.76 -6.63 0.09
C ALA A 73 -10.29 -5.20 -0.20
N VAL A 74 -10.05 -4.86 -1.46
CA VAL A 74 -9.77 -3.47 -1.89
C VAL A 74 -10.98 -2.57 -1.60
N ILE A 75 -12.19 -2.99 -1.98
CA ILE A 75 -13.42 -2.22 -1.74
C ILE A 75 -13.60 -1.94 -0.24
N ILE A 76 -13.56 -2.99 0.59
CA ILE A 76 -13.71 -2.86 2.04
C ILE A 76 -12.63 -1.97 2.63
N ARG A 77 -11.38 -2.08 2.16
CA ARG A 77 -10.30 -1.22 2.63
C ARG A 77 -10.55 0.25 2.30
N ARG A 78 -11.05 0.56 1.09
CA ARG A 78 -11.39 1.94 0.71
C ARG A 78 -12.56 2.49 1.51
N GLU A 79 -13.58 1.68 1.78
CA GLU A 79 -14.69 2.05 2.66
C GLU A 79 -14.20 2.34 4.10
N MET A 80 -13.28 1.53 4.61
CA MET A 80 -12.64 1.74 5.91
C MET A 80 -11.85 3.06 5.94
N GLU A 81 -11.05 3.35 4.90
CA GLU A 81 -10.33 4.63 4.79
C GLU A 81 -11.29 5.83 4.76
N ALA A 82 -12.42 5.72 4.04
CA ALA A 82 -13.42 6.78 3.98
C ALA A 82 -14.17 6.97 5.32
N THR A 83 -14.45 5.88 6.04
CA THR A 83 -15.23 5.91 7.29
C THR A 83 -14.38 6.39 8.47
N PHE A 84 -13.12 5.93 8.56
CA PHE A 84 -12.25 6.16 9.72
C PHE A 84 -11.08 7.11 9.42
N GLY A 85 -11.02 7.70 8.23
CA GLY A 85 -9.93 8.60 7.83
C GLY A 85 -9.99 9.99 8.44
N GLN A 86 -11.06 10.32 9.17
CA GLN A 86 -11.15 11.54 9.94
C GLN A 86 -10.38 11.39 11.25
N ALA A 87 -9.67 12.43 11.68
CA ALA A 87 -8.99 12.43 12.96
C ALA A 87 -10.01 12.16 14.07
N ASN A 88 -9.73 11.19 14.94
CA ASN A 88 -10.49 11.03 16.16
C ASN A 88 -10.40 12.36 16.94
N PRO A 89 -11.52 12.84 17.52
CA PRO A 89 -11.47 14.01 18.38
C PRO A 89 -10.41 13.77 19.45
N THR A 90 -9.57 14.78 19.67
CA THR A 90 -8.59 14.76 20.76
C THR A 90 -9.39 14.81 22.06
N GLU A 91 -9.21 13.81 22.94
CA GLU A 91 -9.72 13.82 24.32
C GLU A 91 -9.08 14.95 25.14
#